data_AF-A0A259CJB6-F1
#
_entry.id   AF-A0A259CJB6-F1
#
_cell.length_a   1.000
_cell.length_b   1.000
_cell.length_c   1.000
_cell.angle_alpha   90.00
_cell.angle_beta   90.00
_cell.angle_gamma   90.00
#
_symmetry.space_group_name_H-M   'P 1'
#
loop_
_entity.id
_entity.type
_entity.pdbx_description
1 polymer ?
#
loop_
_entity_poly.entity_id
_entity_poly.type
_entity_poly.pdbx_seq_one_letter_code
_entity_poly.pdbx_strand_id
1 'polypeptide(L)'
;EEKNALALSKQVEQFIASCWDMGLEIGSSVRNTAECMSESEQDVTVRTSLLEARFLCGNRQLFKDFVKAFEAAMDPKSFFQAKLAEQIQRHYKYQDTPYSLEPNCKESPGGLRDLQVISWVSKAAHLGNTFKDLSLAGLVTQRELTELNRNQRFLETLRANLHLLAKRRQDVLAFDLQAPLAAAMGIKEESSRLASEAIMRRYYWAAKAVNQLNDVLLQNIEALLFPQESKTTHAIGGEGNECFIERQGVLDITDPQLFQKHPEQILRTFLVFAQTANVKSLSATIFRALYNARQKMDSKWRKDPVNRALFIEILKEPEGVSRAFQLMNRTSVLGRYLPAFRKIVGQMQHDLFHVYTVDQHILMVLRNVRRFMVVEHTHEFPFCSSLIAHFE
;
A
#
# COMPACT_ATOMS: atom_id res chain seq x y z
N GLU A 1 11.32 39.64 31.64
CA GLU A 1 11.18 38.49 30.72
C GLU A 1 9.79 37.85 30.83
N GLU A 2 9.30 37.56 32.03
CA GLU A 2 7.99 36.96 32.28
C GLU A 2 6.79 37.73 31.68
N LYS A 3 6.77 39.07 31.81
CA LYS A 3 5.71 39.91 31.22
C LYS A 3 5.67 39.84 29.68
N ASN A 4 6.82 39.66 29.04
CA ASN A 4 6.90 39.50 27.58
C ASN A 4 6.46 38.09 27.17
N ALA A 5 6.80 37.07 27.96
CA ALA A 5 6.33 35.70 27.75
C ALA A 5 4.80 35.60 27.87
N LEU A 6 4.21 36.22 28.90
CA LEU A 6 2.75 36.32 29.08
C LEU A 6 2.06 37.04 27.93
N ALA A 7 2.62 38.16 27.46
CA ALA A 7 2.08 38.89 26.32
C ALA A 7 2.13 38.07 25.03
N LEU A 8 3.22 37.33 24.79
CA LEU A 8 3.38 36.46 23.63
C LEU A 8 2.42 35.26 23.70
N SER A 9 2.25 34.63 24.87
CA SER A 9 1.29 33.53 25.06
C SER A 9 -0.11 33.94 24.63
N LYS A 10 -0.58 35.10 25.10
CA LYS A 10 -1.90 35.63 24.76
C LYS A 10 -2.06 35.89 23.26
N GLN A 11 -1.02 36.40 22.58
CA GLN A 11 -1.04 36.61 21.14
C GLN A 11 -1.13 35.29 20.37
N VAL A 12 -0.38 34.27 20.82
CA VAL A 12 -0.40 32.93 20.21
C VAL A 12 -1.76 32.26 20.43
N GLU A 13 -2.31 32.31 21.63
CA GLU A 13 -3.65 31.80 21.95
C GLU A 13 -4.71 32.44 21.05
N GLN A 14 -4.66 33.78 20.90
CA GLN A 14 -5.61 34.50 20.05
C GLN A 14 -5.45 34.15 18.56
N PHE A 15 -4.22 33.94 18.09
CA PHE A 15 -3.96 33.46 16.73
C PHE A 15 -4.56 32.07 16.50
N ILE A 16 -4.35 31.12 17.42
CA ILE A 16 -4.89 29.76 17.31
C ILE A 16 -6.42 29.78 17.32
N ALA A 17 -7.02 30.56 18.24
CA ALA A 17 -8.48 30.74 18.29
C ALA A 17 -9.03 31.29 16.96
N SER A 18 -8.35 32.30 16.40
CA SER A 18 -8.74 32.88 15.10
C SER A 18 -8.66 31.86 13.95
N CYS A 19 -7.68 30.94 13.97
CA CYS A 19 -7.61 29.86 12.99
C CYS A 19 -8.84 28.93 13.09
N TRP A 20 -9.23 28.54 14.30
CA TRP A 20 -10.42 27.71 14.51
C TRP A 20 -11.71 28.42 14.13
N ASP A 21 -11.85 29.71 14.45
CA ASP A 21 -13.01 30.53 14.06
C ASP A 21 -13.16 30.65 12.54
N MET A 22 -12.04 30.60 11.81
CA MET A 22 -12.01 30.55 10.33
C MET A 22 -12.24 29.14 9.76
N GLY A 23 -12.41 28.11 10.60
CA GLY A 23 -12.61 26.72 10.20
C GLY A 23 -11.33 25.94 9.90
N LEU A 24 -10.15 26.44 10.29
CA LEU A 24 -8.88 25.72 10.14
C LEU A 24 -8.63 24.82 11.36
N GLU A 25 -8.78 23.51 11.21
CA GLU A 25 -8.46 22.52 12.24
C GLU A 25 -6.93 22.30 12.37
N ILE A 26 -6.22 23.28 12.95
CA ILE A 26 -4.77 23.17 13.18
C ILE A 26 -4.46 22.51 14.52
N GLY A 27 -3.45 21.63 14.52
CA GLY A 27 -2.72 21.25 15.74
C GLY A 27 -1.65 22.30 16.02
N SER A 28 -1.54 22.77 17.26
CA SER A 28 -0.62 23.84 17.65
C SER A 28 0.27 23.42 18.82
N SER A 29 1.55 23.76 18.77
CA SER A 29 2.49 23.62 19.88
C SER A 29 3.53 24.74 19.84
N VAL A 30 3.86 25.32 20.98
CA VAL A 30 4.97 26.26 21.13
C VAL A 30 6.11 25.53 21.83
N ARG A 31 7.25 25.40 21.15
CA ARG A 31 8.41 24.66 21.65
C ARG A 31 9.70 25.38 21.27
N ASN A 32 10.71 25.30 22.13
CA ASN A 32 12.08 25.60 21.75
C ASN A 32 12.73 24.39 21.02
N THR A 33 13.94 24.57 20.49
CA THR A 33 14.62 23.51 19.73
C THR A 33 14.85 22.24 20.55
N ALA A 34 15.23 22.36 21.82
CA ALA A 34 15.50 21.21 22.69
C ALA A 34 14.21 20.43 23.01
N GLU A 35 13.11 21.14 23.27
CA GLU A 35 11.78 20.55 23.45
C GLU A 35 11.31 19.84 22.17
N CYS A 36 11.52 20.43 21.00
CA CYS A 36 11.23 19.76 19.73
C CYS A 36 11.99 18.43 19.58
N MET A 37 13.28 18.38 19.96
CA MET A 37 14.06 17.13 19.88
C MET A 37 13.53 16.09 20.86
N SER A 38 13.35 16.45 22.13
CA SER A 38 12.82 15.58 23.18
C SER A 38 11.47 14.95 22.80
N GLU A 39 10.54 15.76 22.29
CA GLU A 39 9.22 15.29 21.87
C GLU A 39 9.28 14.40 20.62
N SER A 40 10.23 14.66 19.72
CA SER A 40 10.43 13.85 18.52
C SER A 40 11.00 12.46 18.82
N GLU A 41 11.77 12.31 19.89
CA GLU A 41 12.29 11.02 20.34
C GLU A 41 11.18 10.14 20.94
N GLN A 42 10.18 10.77 21.57
CA GLN A 42 9.09 10.09 22.26
C GLN A 42 7.92 9.72 21.33
N ASP A 43 7.65 10.51 20.29
CA ASP A 43 6.51 10.30 19.40
C ASP A 43 6.90 10.42 17.91
N VAL A 44 6.73 9.31 17.17
CA VAL A 44 6.96 9.24 15.73
C VAL A 44 6.06 10.20 14.93
N THR A 45 4.87 10.54 15.44
CA THR A 45 3.94 11.50 14.84
C THR A 45 4.50 12.92 14.91
N VAL A 46 5.05 13.30 16.07
CA VAL A 46 5.75 14.58 16.25
C VAL A 46 6.98 14.61 15.37
N ARG A 47 7.78 13.54 15.37
CA ARG A 47 8.96 13.42 14.51
C ARG A 47 8.63 13.56 13.02
N THR A 48 7.55 12.93 12.56
CA THR A 48 7.08 13.07 11.16
C THR A 48 6.67 14.52 10.86
N SER A 49 5.98 15.18 11.78
CA SER A 49 5.55 16.58 11.61
C SER A 49 6.75 17.55 11.53
N LEU A 50 7.77 17.33 12.35
CA LEU A 50 9.01 18.12 12.34
C LEU A 50 9.85 17.86 11.09
N LEU A 51 9.86 16.62 10.58
CA LEU A 51 10.50 16.28 9.31
C LEU A 51 9.92 17.08 8.13
N GLU A 52 8.63 17.43 8.18
CA GLU A 52 7.95 18.24 7.15
C GLU A 52 7.97 19.75 7.44
N ALA A 53 8.74 20.20 8.44
CA ALA A 53 8.75 21.60 8.84
C ALA A 53 9.11 22.55 7.68
N ARG A 54 8.36 23.65 7.60
CA ARG A 54 8.55 24.74 6.63
C ARG A 54 8.67 26.07 7.36
N PHE A 55 9.67 26.87 6.98
CA PHE A 55 9.76 28.26 7.44
C PHE A 55 8.60 29.10 6.87
N LEU A 56 7.81 29.71 7.76
CA LEU A 56 6.74 30.65 7.40
C LEU A 56 7.17 32.10 7.64
N CYS A 57 7.60 32.40 8.87
CA CYS A 57 8.02 33.74 9.29
C CYS A 57 8.92 33.67 10.53
N GLY A 58 9.51 34.81 10.92
CA GLY A 58 10.33 34.94 12.13
C GLY A 58 11.83 34.80 11.89
N ASN A 59 12.57 34.31 12.89
CA ASN A 59 14.02 34.20 12.83
C ASN A 59 14.46 33.02 11.93
N ARG A 60 15.01 33.33 10.77
CA ARG A 60 15.46 32.33 9.78
C ARG A 60 16.68 31.54 10.23
N GLN A 61 17.56 32.13 11.06
CA GLN A 61 18.74 31.43 11.58
C GLN A 61 18.31 30.37 12.59
N LEU A 62 17.38 30.69 13.50
CA LEU A 62 16.81 29.74 14.44
C LEU A 62 16.20 28.53 13.73
N PHE A 63 15.44 28.75 12.65
CA PHE A 63 14.88 27.65 11.86
C PHE A 63 15.97 26.79 11.20
N LYS A 64 17.02 27.39 10.64
CA LYS A 64 18.14 26.64 10.05
C LYS A 64 18.87 25.80 11.10
N ASP A 65 19.09 26.35 12.30
CA ASP A 65 19.76 25.66 13.39
C ASP A 65 18.91 24.49 13.90
N PHE A 66 17.59 24.68 14.02
CA PHE A 66 16.64 23.60 14.29
C PHE A 66 16.70 22.49 13.23
N VAL A 67 16.62 22.83 11.93
CA VAL A 67 16.65 21.81 10.86
C VAL A 67 17.96 21.02 10.91
N LYS A 68 19.10 21.69 11.06
CA LYS A 68 20.40 21.01 11.20
C LYS A 68 20.45 20.08 12.41
N ALA A 69 19.96 20.54 13.57
CA ALA A 69 19.93 19.72 14.78
C ALA A 69 19.02 18.50 14.60
N PHE A 70 17.84 18.69 13.99
CA PHE A 70 16.88 17.62 13.72
C PHE A 70 17.42 16.58 12.74
N GLU A 71 18.03 17.02 11.63
CA GLU A 71 18.65 16.12 10.66
C GLU A 71 19.81 15.33 11.27
N ALA A 72 20.63 15.96 12.12
CA ALA A 72 21.73 15.29 12.81
C ALA A 72 21.27 14.25 13.85
N ALA A 73 20.13 14.49 14.51
CA ALA A 73 19.55 13.58 15.50
C ALA A 73 18.71 12.45 14.86
N MET A 74 18.38 12.54 13.57
CA MET A 74 17.54 11.56 12.89
C MET A 74 18.29 10.23 12.70
N ASP A 75 17.81 9.16 13.34
CA ASP A 75 18.17 7.80 12.96
C ASP A 75 17.20 7.27 11.88
N PRO A 76 17.64 7.15 10.61
CA PRO A 76 16.78 6.70 9.53
C PRO A 76 16.32 5.25 9.70
N LYS A 77 17.09 4.38 10.37
CA LYS A 77 16.71 2.97 10.55
C LYS A 77 15.56 2.84 11.52
N SER A 78 15.68 3.45 12.70
CA SER A 78 14.60 3.49 13.69
C SER A 78 13.38 4.24 13.16
N PHE A 79 13.56 5.31 12.37
CA PHE A 79 12.44 6.00 11.71
C PHE A 79 11.70 5.10 10.74
N PHE A 80 12.43 4.41 9.86
CA PHE A 80 11.84 3.49 8.89
C PHE A 80 11.02 2.39 9.57
N GLN A 81 11.59 1.70 10.57
CA GLN A 81 10.91 0.63 11.30
C GLN A 81 9.64 1.13 12.01
N ALA A 82 9.70 2.29 12.66
CA ALA A 82 8.54 2.89 13.31
C ALA A 82 7.43 3.25 12.31
N LYS A 83 7.78 3.80 11.14
CA LYS A 83 6.80 4.11 10.09
C LYS A 83 6.19 2.87 9.46
N LEU A 84 6.98 1.80 9.29
CA LEU A 84 6.47 0.52 8.80
C LEU A 84 5.46 -0.09 9.78
N ALA A 85 5.76 -0.05 11.08
CA ALA A 85 4.82 -0.51 12.12
C ALA A 85 3.51 0.30 12.14
N GLU A 86 3.59 1.64 12.08
CA GLU A 86 2.40 2.50 11.98
C GLU A 86 1.56 2.18 10.74
N GLN A 87 2.23 1.96 9.59
CA GLN A 87 1.55 1.57 8.35
C GLN A 87 0.81 0.24 8.51
N ILE A 88 1.45 -0.79 9.06
CA ILE A 88 0.82 -2.11 9.28
C ILE A 88 -0.42 -1.97 10.16
N GLN A 89 -0.30 -1.26 11.29
CA GLN A 89 -1.44 -1.06 12.20
C GLN A 89 -2.59 -0.31 11.53
N ARG A 90 -2.28 0.73 10.75
CA ARG A 90 -3.26 1.50 9.98
C ARG A 90 -3.93 0.63 8.91
N HIS A 91 -3.19 -0.17 8.16
CA HIS A 91 -3.74 -1.07 7.14
C HIS A 91 -4.69 -2.10 7.78
N TYR A 92 -4.32 -2.65 8.93
CA TYR A 92 -5.17 -3.59 9.68
C TYR A 92 -6.50 -2.96 10.12
N LYS A 93 -6.51 -1.69 10.54
CA LYS A 93 -7.74 -0.93 10.85
C LYS A 93 -8.71 -0.86 9.67
N TYR A 94 -8.21 -0.99 8.44
CA TYR A 94 -8.99 -1.03 7.19
C TYR A 94 -8.99 -2.43 6.55
N GLN A 95 -8.86 -3.50 7.35
CA GLN A 95 -8.97 -4.89 6.92
C GLN A 95 -7.97 -5.27 5.81
N ASP A 96 -6.83 -4.57 5.75
CA ASP A 96 -5.74 -4.78 4.79
C ASP A 96 -6.16 -4.72 3.32
N THR A 97 -7.25 -4.00 3.01
CA THR A 97 -7.82 -3.95 1.66
C THR A 97 -8.19 -2.53 1.20
N PRO A 98 -7.81 -2.12 -0.02
CA PRO A 98 -8.31 -0.88 -0.63
C PRO A 98 -9.76 -1.01 -1.13
N TYR A 99 -10.32 -2.22 -1.16
CA TYR A 99 -11.50 -2.56 -1.94
C TYR A 99 -12.82 -2.46 -1.17
N SER A 100 -12.86 -1.71 -0.07
CA SER A 100 -14.12 -1.35 0.61
C SER A 100 -15.03 -0.56 -0.33
N LEU A 101 -16.35 -0.67 -0.19
CA LEU A 101 -17.32 0.14 -0.94
C LEU A 101 -17.37 1.61 -0.50
N GLU A 102 -16.95 1.91 0.73
CA GLU A 102 -16.75 3.27 1.25
C GLU A 102 -15.31 3.45 1.78
N PRO A 103 -14.31 3.43 0.89
CA PRO A 103 -12.92 3.45 1.28
C PRO A 103 -12.48 4.86 1.71
N ASN A 104 -11.44 4.91 2.55
CA ASN A 104 -10.79 6.16 2.92
C ASN A 104 -9.63 6.45 1.95
N CYS A 105 -9.76 7.47 1.10
CA CYS A 105 -8.74 7.80 0.09
C CYS A 105 -7.39 8.26 0.66
N LYS A 106 -7.34 8.59 1.95
CA LYS A 106 -6.12 8.98 2.64
C LYS A 106 -5.49 7.80 3.37
N GLU A 107 -6.26 7.13 4.23
CA GLU A 107 -5.71 6.22 5.24
C GLU A 107 -5.80 4.73 4.87
N SER A 108 -6.72 4.32 4.00
CA SER A 108 -6.81 2.93 3.53
C SER A 108 -5.53 2.52 2.78
N PRO A 109 -5.22 1.21 2.69
CA PRO A 109 -4.12 0.73 1.86
C PRO A 109 -4.20 1.28 0.43
N GLY A 110 -3.10 1.73 -0.15
CA GLY A 110 -3.09 2.40 -1.44
C GLY A 110 -3.60 3.85 -1.44
N GLY A 111 -3.93 4.42 -0.28
CA GLY A 111 -4.32 5.82 -0.12
C GLY A 111 -3.14 6.78 -0.11
N LEU A 112 -3.43 8.09 0.02
CA LEU A 112 -2.41 9.14 0.05
C LEU A 112 -1.33 8.94 1.12
N ARG A 113 -1.70 8.37 2.26
CA ARG A 113 -0.76 8.16 3.37
C ARG A 113 0.35 7.16 3.02
N ASP A 114 0.09 6.18 2.14
CA ASP A 114 1.15 5.27 1.66
C ASP A 114 2.22 6.05 0.87
N LEU A 115 1.79 6.97 -0.01
CA LEU A 115 2.70 7.83 -0.78
C LEU A 115 3.49 8.79 0.13
N GLN A 116 2.84 9.29 1.18
CA GLN A 116 3.48 10.14 2.19
C GLN A 116 4.54 9.36 2.98
N VAL A 117 4.24 8.11 3.39
CA VAL A 117 5.19 7.25 4.09
C VAL A 117 6.46 7.06 3.24
N ILE A 118 6.34 6.76 1.95
CA ILE A 118 7.48 6.66 1.03
C ILE A 118 8.31 7.95 1.05
N SER A 119 7.65 9.11 0.97
CA SER A 119 8.30 10.42 0.96
C SER A 119 9.03 10.70 2.28
N TRP A 120 8.41 10.38 3.42
CA TRP A 120 8.98 10.60 4.74
C TRP A 120 10.18 9.72 5.01
N VAL A 121 10.07 8.41 4.75
CA VAL A 121 11.21 7.51 4.98
C VAL A 121 12.36 7.79 4.02
N SER A 122 12.06 8.20 2.78
CA SER A 122 13.07 8.66 1.82
C SER A 122 13.81 9.90 2.29
N LYS A 123 13.07 10.88 2.81
CA LYS A 123 13.64 12.13 3.32
C LYS A 123 14.49 11.88 4.57
N ALA A 124 13.98 11.08 5.52
CA ALA A 124 14.71 10.69 6.71
C ALA A 124 16.00 9.93 6.39
N ALA A 125 15.98 9.08 5.36
CA ALA A 125 17.15 8.35 4.87
C ALA A 125 18.08 9.16 3.95
N HIS A 126 17.83 10.46 3.75
CA HIS A 126 18.59 11.34 2.84
C HIS A 126 18.65 10.83 1.38
N LEU A 127 17.65 10.06 0.95
CA LEU A 127 17.57 9.52 -0.42
C LEU A 127 16.94 10.51 -1.40
N GLY A 128 16.25 11.53 -0.88
CA GLY A 128 15.59 12.57 -1.68
C GLY A 128 14.38 13.16 -0.98
N ASN A 129 13.93 14.33 -1.43
CA ASN A 129 12.75 15.01 -0.90
C ASN A 129 11.51 14.81 -1.76
N THR A 130 11.70 14.37 -3.01
CA THR A 130 10.62 14.16 -3.99
C THR A 130 10.80 12.81 -4.69
N PHE A 131 9.72 12.28 -5.28
CA PHE A 131 9.82 11.09 -6.12
C PHE A 131 10.77 11.26 -7.30
N LYS A 132 10.94 12.51 -7.80
CA LYS A 132 11.90 12.82 -8.85
C LYS A 132 13.34 12.58 -8.37
N ASP A 133 13.67 12.97 -7.15
CA ASP A 133 14.99 12.76 -6.56
C ASP A 133 15.29 11.25 -6.44
N LEU A 134 14.31 10.46 -6.00
CA LEU A 134 14.42 8.99 -5.95
C LEU A 134 14.66 8.36 -7.32
N SER A 135 14.08 8.94 -8.37
CA SER A 135 14.31 8.48 -9.74
C SER A 135 15.71 8.82 -10.23
N LEU A 136 16.20 10.04 -9.93
CA LEU A 136 17.57 10.44 -10.22
C LEU A 136 18.61 9.58 -9.47
N ALA A 137 18.27 9.13 -8.27
CA ALA A 137 19.07 8.19 -7.48
C ALA A 137 18.96 6.72 -7.95
N GLY A 138 18.16 6.42 -8.97
CA GLY A 138 18.01 5.07 -9.52
C GLY A 138 17.12 4.11 -8.70
N LEU A 139 16.43 4.60 -7.66
CA LEU A 139 15.55 3.78 -6.81
C LEU A 139 14.18 3.56 -7.43
N VAL A 140 13.75 4.54 -8.23
CA VAL A 140 12.46 4.55 -8.94
C VAL A 140 12.74 4.64 -10.44
N THR A 141 12.17 3.73 -11.22
CA THR A 141 12.23 3.83 -12.68
C THR A 141 11.41 5.02 -13.18
N GLN A 142 11.75 5.59 -14.34
CA GLN A 142 10.99 6.70 -14.94
C GLN A 142 9.47 6.42 -15.07
N ARG A 143 9.15 5.14 -15.28
CA ARG A 143 7.79 4.65 -15.39
C ARG A 143 7.08 4.60 -14.03
N GLU A 144 7.73 4.06 -13.00
CA GLU A 144 7.21 4.10 -11.63
C GLU A 144 7.02 5.56 -11.16
N LEU A 145 7.94 6.48 -11.49
CA LEU A 145 7.80 7.91 -11.21
C LEU A 145 6.54 8.51 -11.85
N THR A 146 6.28 8.15 -13.09
CA THR A 146 5.07 8.62 -13.81
C THR A 146 3.80 8.09 -13.14
N GLU A 147 3.81 6.83 -12.71
CA GLU A 147 2.67 6.22 -12.00
C GLU A 147 2.45 6.83 -10.62
N LEU A 148 3.51 7.07 -9.83
CA LEU A 148 3.45 7.76 -8.55
C LEU A 148 2.80 9.13 -8.70
N ASN A 149 3.32 9.99 -9.58
CA ASN A 149 2.81 11.35 -9.79
C ASN A 149 1.35 11.34 -10.27
N ARG A 150 1.01 10.43 -11.19
CA ARG A 150 -0.36 10.30 -11.71
C ARG A 150 -1.34 9.88 -10.61
N ASN A 151 -0.99 8.87 -9.81
CA ASN A 151 -1.86 8.35 -8.76
C ASN A 151 -1.98 9.34 -7.60
N GLN A 152 -0.88 9.99 -7.20
CA GLN A 152 -0.90 11.06 -6.19
C GLN A 152 -1.85 12.17 -6.60
N ARG A 153 -1.67 12.73 -7.81
CA ARG A 153 -2.52 13.81 -8.31
C ARG A 153 -3.99 13.40 -8.40
N PHE A 154 -4.25 12.17 -8.83
CA PHE A 154 -5.61 11.64 -8.87
C PHE A 154 -6.25 11.58 -7.47
N LEU A 155 -5.56 11.00 -6.49
CA LEU A 155 -6.06 10.88 -5.11
C LEU A 155 -6.22 12.24 -4.43
N GLU A 156 -5.29 13.17 -4.64
CA GLU A 156 -5.39 14.56 -4.15
C GLU A 156 -6.59 15.28 -4.75
N THR A 157 -6.78 15.17 -6.06
CA THR A 157 -7.93 15.77 -6.77
C THR A 157 -9.24 15.16 -6.28
N LEU A 158 -9.28 13.84 -6.11
CA LEU A 158 -10.44 13.12 -5.60
C LEU A 158 -10.80 13.59 -4.19
N ARG A 159 -9.80 13.67 -3.30
CA ARG A 159 -9.98 14.13 -1.92
C ARG A 159 -10.43 15.59 -1.84
N ALA A 160 -9.86 16.46 -2.66
CA ALA A 160 -10.27 17.86 -2.73
C ALA A 160 -11.75 17.99 -3.15
N ASN A 161 -12.18 17.24 -4.16
CA ASN A 161 -13.58 17.24 -4.58
C ASN A 161 -14.52 16.68 -3.50
N LEU A 162 -14.11 15.65 -2.75
CA LEU A 162 -14.88 15.16 -1.60
C LEU A 162 -15.09 16.25 -0.55
N HIS A 163 -14.05 17.01 -0.20
CA HIS A 163 -14.15 18.12 0.76
C HIS A 163 -15.08 19.22 0.27
N LEU A 164 -15.00 19.58 -1.02
CA LEU A 164 -15.85 20.60 -1.63
C LEU A 164 -17.33 20.17 -1.67
N LEU A 165 -17.60 18.91 -2.05
CA LEU A 165 -18.96 18.36 -2.12
C LEU A 165 -19.58 18.22 -0.72
N ALA A 166 -18.82 17.73 0.25
CA ALA A 166 -19.29 17.56 1.62
C ALA A 166 -19.34 18.87 2.42
N LYS A 167 -18.64 19.93 1.96
CA LYS A 167 -18.44 21.21 2.66
C LYS A 167 -17.86 21.05 4.07
N ARG A 168 -17.09 19.99 4.27
CA ARG A 168 -16.39 19.66 5.51
C ARG A 168 -15.23 18.74 5.19
N ARG A 169 -14.37 18.46 6.18
CA ARG A 169 -13.41 17.37 6.05
C ARG A 169 -14.15 16.06 5.77
N GLN A 170 -13.79 15.43 4.65
CA GLN A 170 -14.35 14.15 4.23
C GLN A 170 -13.29 13.35 3.46
N ASP A 171 -12.74 12.32 4.11
CA ASP A 171 -11.70 11.49 3.51
C ASP A 171 -12.26 10.14 3.00
N VAL A 172 -13.53 9.85 3.30
CA VAL A 172 -14.24 8.62 2.91
C VAL A 172 -15.09 8.86 1.66
N LEU A 173 -15.00 7.95 0.68
CA LEU A 173 -15.87 7.93 -0.50
C LEU A 173 -17.23 7.31 -0.14
N ALA A 174 -18.00 8.03 0.67
CA ALA A 174 -19.34 7.59 1.09
C ALA A 174 -20.29 7.44 -0.12
N PHE A 175 -21.22 6.49 -0.03
CA PHE A 175 -22.11 6.11 -1.15
C PHE A 175 -22.84 7.30 -1.78
N ASP A 176 -23.35 8.21 -0.95
CA ASP A 176 -24.08 9.41 -1.35
C ASP A 176 -23.21 10.42 -2.11
N LEU A 177 -21.90 10.40 -1.88
CA LEU A 177 -20.93 11.29 -2.52
C LEU A 177 -20.35 10.73 -3.83
N GLN A 178 -20.46 9.43 -4.10
CA GLN A 178 -19.80 8.79 -5.24
C GLN A 178 -20.28 9.32 -6.60
N ALA A 179 -21.60 9.40 -6.82
CA ALA A 179 -22.14 9.91 -8.08
C ALA A 179 -21.87 11.41 -8.29
N PRO A 180 -22.08 12.30 -7.29
CA PRO A 180 -21.66 13.71 -7.38
C PRO A 180 -20.16 13.87 -7.64
N LEU A 181 -19.32 13.06 -6.98
CA LEU A 181 -17.88 13.05 -7.19
C LEU A 181 -17.52 12.66 -8.61
N ALA A 182 -18.16 11.62 -9.17
CA ALA A 182 -17.96 11.21 -10.54
C ALA A 182 -18.24 12.38 -11.52
N ALA A 183 -19.36 13.09 -11.32
CA ALA A 183 -19.72 14.26 -12.12
C ALA A 183 -18.68 15.39 -12.00
N ALA A 184 -18.24 15.71 -10.77
CA ALA A 184 -17.20 16.72 -10.51
C ALA A 184 -15.85 16.35 -11.16
N MET A 185 -15.57 15.06 -11.30
CA MET A 185 -14.37 14.53 -11.96
C MET A 185 -14.55 14.31 -13.47
N GLY A 186 -15.64 14.83 -14.06
CA GLY A 186 -15.91 14.82 -15.49
C GLY A 186 -16.38 13.47 -16.04
N ILE A 187 -16.81 12.54 -15.19
CA ILE A 187 -17.36 11.25 -15.59
C ILE A 187 -18.84 11.44 -15.87
N LYS A 188 -19.24 11.21 -17.12
CA LYS A 188 -20.63 11.26 -17.58
C LYS A 188 -21.08 9.85 -17.89
N GLU A 189 -22.06 9.37 -17.15
CA GLU A 189 -22.68 8.07 -17.33
C GLU A 189 -24.21 8.24 -17.35
N GLU A 190 -24.92 7.26 -17.89
CA GLU A 190 -26.37 7.33 -18.09
C GLU A 190 -27.17 7.31 -16.79
N SER A 191 -26.59 6.78 -15.71
CA SER A 191 -27.23 6.73 -14.39
C SER A 191 -26.23 7.00 -13.26
N SER A 192 -26.75 7.47 -12.12
CA SER A 192 -25.96 7.70 -10.90
C SER A 192 -25.19 6.45 -10.46
N ARG A 193 -25.82 5.27 -10.59
CA ARG A 193 -25.19 3.99 -10.27
C ARG A 193 -23.95 3.74 -11.13
N LEU A 194 -24.07 3.88 -12.45
CA LEU A 194 -22.95 3.70 -13.37
C LEU A 194 -21.84 4.74 -13.11
N ALA A 195 -22.22 5.98 -12.80
CA ALA A 195 -21.27 7.02 -12.42
C ALA A 195 -20.47 6.65 -11.15
N SER A 196 -21.15 6.17 -10.11
CA SER A 196 -20.51 5.66 -8.88
C SER A 196 -19.58 4.49 -9.16
N GLU A 197 -20.05 3.46 -9.88
CA GLU A 197 -19.23 2.30 -10.25
C GLU A 197 -17.99 2.73 -11.07
N ALA A 198 -18.13 3.69 -11.98
CA ALA A 198 -17.05 4.20 -12.82
C ALA A 198 -15.97 4.95 -12.01
N ILE A 199 -16.36 5.84 -11.08
CA ILE A 199 -15.38 6.55 -10.25
C ILE A 199 -14.71 5.60 -9.25
N MET A 200 -15.47 4.66 -8.66
CA MET A 200 -14.95 3.68 -7.73
C MET A 200 -13.96 2.73 -8.40
N ARG A 201 -14.24 2.30 -9.64
CA ARG A 201 -13.28 1.52 -10.45
C ARG A 201 -11.97 2.28 -10.67
N ARG A 202 -12.02 3.60 -10.96
CA ARG A 202 -10.81 4.43 -11.09
C ARG A 202 -10.06 4.54 -9.77
N TYR A 203 -10.78 4.68 -8.65
CA TYR A 203 -10.19 4.66 -7.31
C TYR A 203 -9.47 3.34 -7.03
N TYR A 204 -10.11 2.18 -7.23
CA TYR A 204 -9.50 0.89 -6.95
C TYR A 204 -8.26 0.61 -7.80
N TRP A 205 -8.24 1.06 -9.05
CA TRP A 205 -7.03 0.95 -9.88
C TRP A 205 -5.89 1.83 -9.37
N ALA A 206 -6.19 3.07 -8.94
CA ALA A 206 -5.18 3.94 -8.34
C ALA A 206 -4.65 3.37 -7.03
N ALA A 207 -5.55 2.94 -6.13
CA ALA A 207 -5.18 2.36 -4.85
C ALA A 207 -4.36 1.08 -5.02
N LYS A 208 -4.74 0.20 -5.96
CA LYS A 208 -3.96 -1.00 -6.30
C LYS A 208 -2.54 -0.66 -6.77
N ALA A 209 -2.42 0.34 -7.65
CA ALA A 209 -1.12 0.79 -8.16
C ALA A 209 -0.25 1.41 -7.06
N VAL A 210 -0.81 2.29 -6.22
CA VAL A 210 -0.11 2.89 -5.08
C VAL A 210 0.35 1.81 -4.11
N ASN A 211 -0.52 0.85 -3.78
CA ASN A 211 -0.20 -0.22 -2.85
C ASN A 211 0.97 -1.09 -3.39
N GLN A 212 1.00 -1.38 -4.70
CA GLN A 212 2.12 -2.09 -5.32
C GLN A 212 3.43 -1.27 -5.32
N LEU A 213 3.35 0.04 -5.63
CA LEU A 213 4.50 0.93 -5.62
C LEU A 213 5.06 1.10 -4.20
N ASN A 214 4.19 1.16 -3.19
CA ASN A 214 4.57 1.25 -1.78
C ASN A 214 5.41 0.04 -1.36
N ASP A 215 4.98 -1.18 -1.66
CA ASP A 215 5.76 -2.38 -1.36
C ASP A 215 7.14 -2.35 -2.03
N VAL A 216 7.19 -2.05 -3.33
CA VAL A 216 8.45 -2.03 -4.08
C VAL A 216 9.42 -1.00 -3.50
N LEU A 217 8.94 0.19 -3.18
CA LEU A 217 9.80 1.28 -2.72
C LEU A 217 10.22 1.13 -1.27
N LEU A 218 9.33 0.67 -0.39
CA LEU A 218 9.72 0.38 0.99
C LEU A 218 10.75 -0.75 1.05
N GLN A 219 10.60 -1.81 0.25
CA GLN A 219 11.61 -2.86 0.16
C GLN A 219 12.96 -2.35 -0.37
N ASN A 220 12.96 -1.51 -1.41
CA ASN A 220 14.21 -0.93 -1.93
C ASN A 220 14.91 -0.04 -0.89
N ILE A 221 14.14 0.77 -0.14
CA ILE A 221 14.67 1.63 0.92
C ILE A 221 15.18 0.78 2.09
N GLU A 222 14.46 -0.26 2.48
CA GLU A 222 14.87 -1.20 3.52
C GLU A 222 16.20 -1.88 3.16
N ALA A 223 16.34 -2.36 1.93
CA ALA A 223 17.58 -2.99 1.46
C ALA A 223 18.81 -2.05 1.54
N LEU A 224 18.60 -0.74 1.34
CA LEU A 224 19.67 0.27 1.50
C LEU A 224 20.01 0.54 2.97
N LEU A 225 18.99 0.61 3.84
CA LEU A 225 19.17 0.88 5.27
C LEU A 225 19.74 -0.33 6.02
N PHE A 226 19.46 -1.55 5.55
CA PHE A 226 19.84 -2.82 6.16
C PHE A 226 20.63 -3.71 5.17
N PRO A 227 21.83 -3.28 4.73
CA PRO A 227 22.56 -3.92 3.63
C PRO A 227 23.18 -5.27 3.99
N GLN A 228 23.42 -5.57 5.28
CA GLN A 228 23.97 -6.87 5.68
C GLN A 228 22.88 -7.95 5.59
N GLU A 229 21.71 -7.62 6.12
CA GLU A 229 20.50 -8.42 6.04
C GLU A 229 20.08 -8.63 4.58
N SER A 230 20.26 -7.62 3.73
CA SER A 230 19.93 -7.69 2.30
C SER A 230 20.88 -8.60 1.49
N LYS A 231 22.09 -8.88 1.98
CA LYS A 231 23.06 -9.72 1.26
C LYS A 231 22.86 -11.20 1.54
N THR A 232 22.27 -11.55 2.68
CA THR A 232 22.01 -12.95 3.03
C THR A 232 20.86 -13.47 2.17
N THR A 233 21.12 -14.52 1.41
CA THR A 233 20.13 -15.20 0.58
C THR A 233 20.11 -16.69 0.91
N HIS A 234 18.91 -17.25 1.00
CA HIS A 234 18.69 -18.67 1.24
C HIS A 234 18.08 -19.30 -0.01
N ALA A 235 18.66 -20.40 -0.48
CA ALA A 235 18.06 -21.14 -1.59
C ALA A 235 16.73 -21.76 -1.16
N ILE A 236 15.72 -21.73 -2.04
CA ILE A 236 14.46 -22.43 -1.78
C ILE A 236 14.61 -23.88 -2.23
N GLY A 237 14.48 -24.82 -1.29
CA GLY A 237 14.51 -26.25 -1.61
C GLY A 237 13.29 -26.70 -2.43
N GLY A 238 13.42 -27.82 -3.15
CA GLY A 238 12.36 -28.43 -3.95
C GLY A 238 12.70 -28.50 -5.45
N GLU A 239 12.22 -29.54 -6.11
CA GLU A 239 12.45 -29.77 -7.54
C GLU A 239 11.83 -28.67 -8.40
N GLY A 240 12.61 -27.95 -9.21
CA GLY A 240 12.12 -26.84 -10.03
C GLY A 240 12.12 -25.48 -9.33
N ASN A 241 12.76 -25.36 -8.16
CA ASN A 241 12.88 -24.12 -7.39
C ASN A 241 14.23 -23.40 -7.57
N GLU A 242 15.08 -23.83 -8.51
CA GLU A 242 16.48 -23.40 -8.66
C GLU A 242 16.63 -21.90 -8.98
N CYS A 243 15.57 -21.29 -9.52
CA CYS A 243 15.53 -19.86 -9.86
C CYS A 243 15.09 -18.97 -8.71
N PHE A 244 14.68 -19.54 -7.57
CA PHE A 244 14.07 -18.84 -6.45
C PHE A 244 14.96 -18.85 -5.21
N ILE A 245 14.98 -17.71 -4.54
CA ILE A 245 15.72 -17.50 -3.29
C ILE A 245 14.82 -16.76 -2.30
N GLU A 246 15.09 -16.92 -1.02
CA GLU A 246 14.58 -16.05 0.02
C GLU A 246 15.65 -15.01 0.39
N ARG A 247 15.21 -13.77 0.58
CA ARG A 247 16.04 -12.65 1.04
C ARG A 247 15.19 -11.79 1.97
N GLN A 248 15.63 -11.54 3.21
CA GLN A 248 14.92 -10.68 4.18
C GLN A 248 13.43 -11.04 4.40
N GLY A 249 13.09 -12.32 4.38
CA GLY A 249 11.73 -12.81 4.52
C GLY A 249 10.84 -12.57 3.28
N VAL A 250 11.41 -12.23 2.11
CA VAL A 250 10.67 -12.14 0.84
C VAL A 250 11.19 -13.15 -0.18
N LEU A 251 10.30 -13.65 -1.05
CA LEU A 251 10.68 -14.50 -2.18
C LEU A 251 11.24 -13.62 -3.30
N ASP A 252 12.42 -13.97 -3.79
CA ASP A 252 13.12 -13.28 -4.87
C ASP A 252 13.55 -14.27 -5.97
N ILE A 253 13.97 -13.75 -7.11
CA ILE A 253 14.47 -14.50 -8.27
C ILE A 253 15.94 -14.17 -8.54
N THR A 254 16.69 -15.14 -9.03
CA THR A 254 18.11 -14.97 -9.36
C THR A 254 18.33 -14.22 -10.68
N ASP A 255 17.41 -14.36 -11.63
CA ASP A 255 17.44 -13.68 -12.93
C ASP A 255 16.23 -12.72 -13.08
N PRO A 256 16.45 -11.39 -13.12
CA PRO A 256 15.38 -10.42 -13.36
C PRO A 256 14.63 -10.60 -14.70
N GLN A 257 15.20 -11.34 -15.66
CA GLN A 257 14.57 -11.67 -16.94
C GLN A 257 13.88 -13.03 -16.96
N LEU A 258 13.82 -13.75 -15.83
CA LEU A 258 13.28 -15.10 -15.73
C LEU A 258 11.94 -15.24 -16.46
N PHE A 259 10.96 -14.39 -16.15
CA PHE A 259 9.62 -14.50 -16.73
C PHE A 259 9.52 -14.11 -18.21
N GLN A 260 10.54 -13.45 -18.77
CA GLN A 260 10.60 -13.19 -20.21
C GLN A 260 11.11 -14.40 -20.99
N LYS A 261 12.09 -15.12 -20.40
CA LYS A 261 12.72 -16.32 -20.94
C LYS A 261 11.84 -17.56 -20.71
N HIS A 262 11.26 -17.65 -19.52
CA HIS A 262 10.52 -18.77 -18.95
C HIS A 262 9.18 -18.29 -18.35
N PRO A 263 8.17 -17.93 -19.18
CA PRO A 263 6.88 -17.43 -18.68
C PRO A 263 6.13 -18.40 -17.77
N GLU A 264 6.39 -19.71 -17.86
CA GLU A 264 5.84 -20.75 -16.98
C GLU A 264 6.22 -20.53 -15.50
N GLN A 265 7.37 -19.90 -15.25
CA GLN A 265 7.85 -19.60 -13.91
C GLN A 265 6.99 -18.56 -13.19
N ILE A 266 6.12 -17.84 -13.91
CA ILE A 266 5.18 -16.88 -13.32
C ILE A 266 4.24 -17.59 -12.34
N LEU A 267 3.60 -18.70 -12.75
CA LEU A 267 2.71 -19.44 -11.84
C LEU A 267 3.51 -20.23 -10.81
N ARG A 268 4.68 -20.76 -11.20
CA ARG A 268 5.59 -21.43 -10.26
C ARG A 268 5.95 -20.53 -9.09
N THR A 269 6.16 -19.23 -9.32
CA THR A 269 6.43 -18.24 -8.25
C THR A 269 5.37 -18.30 -7.13
N PHE A 270 4.09 -18.42 -7.49
CA PHE A 270 2.99 -18.45 -6.51
C PHE A 270 2.85 -19.82 -5.83
N LEU A 271 3.21 -20.89 -6.53
CA LEU A 271 3.32 -22.23 -5.94
C LEU A 271 4.42 -22.26 -4.89
N VAL A 272 5.62 -21.80 -5.25
CA VAL A 272 6.78 -21.71 -4.35
C VAL A 272 6.47 -20.80 -3.16
N PHE A 273 5.80 -19.68 -3.41
CA PHE A 273 5.33 -18.79 -2.34
C PHE A 273 4.35 -19.48 -1.38
N ALA A 274 3.39 -20.27 -1.88
CA ALA A 274 2.47 -21.02 -1.04
C ALA A 274 3.18 -22.09 -0.19
N GLN A 275 4.19 -22.75 -0.76
CA GLN A 275 5.00 -23.79 -0.10
C GLN A 275 6.00 -23.22 0.92
N THR A 276 6.35 -21.94 0.83
CA THR A 276 7.40 -21.32 1.66
C THR A 276 6.79 -20.48 2.79
N ALA A 277 6.44 -21.12 3.90
CA ALA A 277 5.74 -20.47 5.02
C ALA A 277 6.42 -19.21 5.59
N ASN A 278 7.76 -19.19 5.62
CA ASN A 278 8.55 -18.11 6.22
C ASN A 278 8.63 -16.84 5.37
N VAL A 279 8.27 -16.91 4.09
CA VAL A 279 8.24 -15.75 3.21
C VAL A 279 6.95 -14.98 3.47
N LYS A 280 7.03 -13.64 3.57
CA LYS A 280 5.89 -12.74 3.82
C LYS A 280 5.30 -12.16 2.53
N SER A 281 6.13 -11.80 1.56
CA SER A 281 5.74 -11.17 0.28
C SER A 281 6.70 -11.53 -0.87
N LEU A 282 6.47 -10.98 -2.06
CA LEU A 282 7.41 -11.05 -3.19
C LEU A 282 8.37 -9.86 -3.14
N SER A 283 9.56 -10.05 -3.70
CA SER A 283 10.57 -9.00 -3.85
C SER A 283 10.15 -7.93 -4.87
N ALA A 284 10.73 -6.74 -4.74
CA ALA A 284 10.70 -5.69 -5.74
C ALA A 284 11.12 -6.18 -7.14
N THR A 285 12.12 -7.07 -7.21
CA THR A 285 12.60 -7.69 -8.45
C THR A 285 11.48 -8.49 -9.13
N ILE A 286 10.79 -9.36 -8.37
CA ILE A 286 9.68 -10.16 -8.89
C ILE A 286 8.54 -9.25 -9.35
N PHE A 287 8.16 -8.23 -8.58
CA PHE A 287 7.10 -7.29 -8.99
C PHE A 287 7.42 -6.61 -10.34
N ARG A 288 8.66 -6.14 -10.52
CA ARG A 288 9.14 -5.53 -11.78
C ARG A 288 9.18 -6.56 -12.91
N ALA A 289 9.67 -7.77 -12.65
CA ALA A 289 9.74 -8.84 -13.64
C ALA A 289 8.34 -9.27 -14.13
N LEU A 290 7.39 -9.48 -13.21
CA LEU A 290 6.00 -9.80 -13.53
C LEU A 290 5.35 -8.71 -14.38
N TYR A 291 5.61 -7.46 -14.01
CA TYR A 291 5.13 -6.32 -14.77
C TYR A 291 5.71 -6.30 -16.20
N ASN A 292 7.01 -6.55 -16.35
CA ASN A 292 7.67 -6.56 -17.66
C ASN A 292 7.20 -7.73 -18.54
N ALA A 293 6.96 -8.90 -17.94
CA ALA A 293 6.46 -10.09 -18.62
C ALA A 293 4.95 -10.07 -18.87
N ARG A 294 4.24 -8.98 -18.54
CA ARG A 294 2.77 -8.93 -18.60
C ARG A 294 2.15 -9.30 -19.96
N GLN A 295 2.88 -9.06 -21.05
CA GLN A 295 2.43 -9.38 -22.41
C GLN A 295 2.61 -10.86 -22.76
N LYS A 296 3.45 -11.59 -22.01
CA LYS A 296 3.62 -13.04 -22.15
C LYS A 296 2.43 -13.82 -21.60
N MET A 297 1.67 -13.24 -20.66
CA MET A 297 0.46 -13.83 -20.09
C MET A 297 -0.76 -13.70 -21.03
N ASP A 298 -0.62 -14.22 -22.25
CA ASP A 298 -1.63 -14.17 -23.31
C ASP A 298 -2.54 -15.42 -23.31
N SER A 299 -3.26 -15.68 -24.41
CA SER A 299 -4.07 -16.89 -24.56
C SER A 299 -3.26 -18.18 -24.72
N LYS A 300 -2.06 -18.11 -25.30
CA LYS A 300 -1.19 -19.28 -25.49
C LYS A 300 -0.65 -19.72 -24.14
N TRP A 301 -0.12 -18.78 -23.34
CA TRP A 301 0.36 -19.04 -21.99
C TRP A 301 -0.70 -19.68 -21.09
N ARG A 302 -1.95 -19.18 -21.12
CA ARG A 302 -3.07 -19.78 -20.37
C ARG A 302 -3.45 -21.19 -20.81
N LYS A 303 -3.28 -21.52 -22.09
CA LYS A 303 -3.63 -22.84 -22.65
C LYS A 303 -2.52 -23.86 -22.48
N ASP A 304 -1.32 -23.42 -22.12
CA ASP A 304 -0.16 -24.27 -21.89
C ASP A 304 -0.48 -25.33 -20.80
N PRO A 305 -0.28 -26.63 -21.07
CA PRO A 305 -0.48 -27.70 -20.08
C PRO A 305 0.32 -27.49 -18.79
N VAL A 306 1.54 -26.95 -18.89
CA VAL A 306 2.40 -26.71 -17.72
C VAL A 306 1.77 -25.67 -16.79
N ASN A 307 1.26 -24.56 -17.36
CA ASN A 307 0.59 -23.52 -16.57
C ASN A 307 -0.74 -23.99 -15.98
N ARG A 308 -1.46 -24.87 -16.67
CA ARG A 308 -2.67 -25.50 -16.12
C ARG A 308 -2.36 -26.40 -14.95
N ALA A 309 -1.34 -27.25 -15.09
CA ALA A 309 -0.88 -28.09 -14.00
C ALA A 309 -0.45 -27.25 -12.79
N LEU A 310 0.42 -26.25 -12.99
CA LEU A 310 0.87 -25.37 -11.91
C LEU A 310 -0.27 -24.65 -11.19
N PHE A 311 -1.28 -24.15 -11.93
CA PHE A 311 -2.42 -23.51 -11.28
C PHE A 311 -3.24 -24.48 -10.42
N ILE A 312 -3.42 -25.72 -10.87
CA ILE A 312 -4.08 -26.76 -10.10
C ILE A 312 -3.24 -27.16 -8.88
N GLU A 313 -1.91 -27.25 -9.02
CA GLU A 313 -1.02 -27.53 -7.88
C GLU A 313 -1.10 -26.44 -6.81
N ILE A 314 -1.13 -25.15 -7.18
CA ILE A 314 -1.36 -24.06 -6.21
C ILE A 314 -2.68 -24.26 -5.46
N LEU A 315 -3.73 -24.74 -6.14
CA LEU A 315 -5.03 -25.01 -5.51
C LEU A 315 -5.05 -26.26 -4.64
N LYS A 316 -4.09 -27.17 -4.79
CA LYS A 316 -3.96 -28.40 -3.99
C LYS A 316 -3.06 -28.24 -2.78
N GLU A 317 -2.24 -27.18 -2.72
CA GLU A 317 -1.39 -26.94 -1.55
C GLU A 317 -2.21 -26.97 -0.26
N PRO A 318 -1.71 -27.63 0.80
CA PRO A 318 -2.44 -27.74 2.06
C PRO A 318 -2.57 -26.37 2.74
N GLU A 319 -1.54 -25.54 2.60
CA GLU A 319 -1.42 -24.23 3.24
C GLU A 319 -1.07 -23.13 2.23
N GLY A 320 -1.15 -21.87 2.65
CA GLY A 320 -0.64 -20.73 1.87
C GLY A 320 -1.47 -20.29 0.66
N VAL A 321 -2.48 -21.06 0.24
CA VAL A 321 -3.28 -20.81 -0.98
C VAL A 321 -4.02 -19.48 -0.94
N SER A 322 -4.64 -19.14 0.19
CA SER A 322 -5.31 -17.85 0.37
C SER A 322 -4.36 -16.67 0.13
N ARG A 323 -3.13 -16.75 0.68
CA ARG A 323 -2.09 -15.71 0.51
C ARG A 323 -1.59 -15.67 -0.93
N ALA A 324 -1.37 -16.84 -1.56
CA ALA A 324 -0.95 -16.93 -2.95
C ALA A 324 -1.97 -16.27 -3.89
N PHE A 325 -3.27 -16.58 -3.74
CA PHE A 325 -4.33 -16.00 -4.58
C PHE A 325 -4.51 -14.50 -4.37
N GLN A 326 -4.39 -14.02 -3.12
CA GLN A 326 -4.37 -12.58 -2.83
C GLN A 326 -3.22 -11.88 -3.57
N LEU A 327 -2.03 -12.47 -3.55
CA LEU A 327 -0.84 -11.94 -4.21
C LEU A 327 -0.94 -12.03 -5.74
N MET A 328 -1.51 -13.11 -6.28
CA MET A 328 -1.83 -13.23 -7.71
C MET A 328 -2.84 -12.16 -8.14
N ASN A 329 -3.85 -11.85 -7.34
CA ASN A 329 -4.77 -10.75 -7.64
C ASN A 329 -4.05 -9.40 -7.59
N ARG A 330 -3.24 -9.17 -6.55
CA ARG A 330 -2.49 -7.91 -6.36
C ARG A 330 -1.52 -7.63 -7.51
N THR A 331 -0.78 -8.63 -7.97
CA THR A 331 0.12 -8.57 -9.14
C THR A 331 -0.62 -8.61 -10.48
N SER A 332 -1.95 -8.78 -10.45
CA SER A 332 -2.82 -8.97 -11.62
C SER A 332 -2.51 -10.22 -12.44
N VAL A 333 -1.73 -11.17 -11.91
CA VAL A 333 -1.50 -12.49 -12.52
C VAL A 333 -2.80 -13.29 -12.54
N LEU A 334 -3.60 -13.27 -11.46
CA LEU A 334 -4.87 -14.00 -11.39
C LEU A 334 -5.83 -13.58 -12.49
N GLY A 335 -6.06 -12.28 -12.67
CA GLY A 335 -6.90 -11.76 -13.74
C GLY A 335 -6.33 -12.01 -15.15
N ARG A 336 -5.00 -12.08 -15.30
CA ARG A 336 -4.41 -12.44 -16.60
C ARG A 336 -4.54 -13.93 -16.91
N TYR A 337 -4.55 -14.78 -15.88
CA TYR A 337 -4.75 -16.22 -16.03
C TYR A 337 -6.23 -16.59 -16.21
N LEU A 338 -7.14 -15.97 -15.45
CA LEU A 338 -8.59 -16.17 -15.49
C LEU A 338 -9.30 -14.94 -16.08
N PRO A 339 -9.64 -14.92 -17.38
CA PRO A 339 -10.27 -13.75 -18.02
C PRO A 339 -11.62 -13.37 -17.41
N ALA A 340 -12.40 -14.35 -16.93
CA ALA A 340 -13.66 -14.08 -16.25
C ALA A 340 -13.43 -13.31 -14.94
N PHE A 341 -12.44 -13.74 -14.14
CA PHE A 341 -12.02 -13.03 -12.94
C PHE A 341 -11.52 -11.61 -13.27
N ARG A 342 -10.79 -11.44 -14.39
CA ARG A 342 -10.32 -10.11 -14.82
C ARG A 342 -11.43 -9.07 -14.96
N LYS A 343 -12.60 -9.49 -15.45
CA LYS A 343 -13.74 -8.59 -15.71
C LYS A 343 -14.34 -8.03 -14.42
N ILE A 344 -14.18 -8.75 -13.31
CA ILE A 344 -14.78 -8.43 -12.02
C ILE A 344 -13.78 -7.76 -11.05
N VAL A 345 -12.50 -7.62 -11.42
CA VAL A 345 -11.50 -6.96 -10.57
C VAL A 345 -11.87 -5.49 -10.36
N GLY A 346 -12.08 -5.10 -9.10
CA GLY A 346 -12.54 -3.75 -8.76
C GLY A 346 -13.98 -3.47 -9.17
N GLN A 347 -14.76 -4.52 -9.48
CA GLN A 347 -16.19 -4.38 -9.73
C GLN A 347 -16.90 -4.24 -8.39
N MET A 348 -17.44 -3.04 -8.18
CA MET A 348 -18.37 -2.76 -7.09
C MET A 348 -19.79 -3.16 -7.50
N GLN A 349 -20.56 -3.65 -6.54
CA GLN A 349 -22.02 -3.69 -6.63
C GLN A 349 -22.56 -2.59 -5.73
N HIS A 350 -23.32 -1.66 -6.30
CA HIS A 350 -23.89 -0.54 -5.56
C HIS A 350 -25.16 -0.99 -4.84
N ASP A 351 -24.98 -1.67 -3.71
CA ASP A 351 -26.04 -2.09 -2.80
C ASP A 351 -25.53 -2.07 -1.34
N LEU A 352 -26.46 -2.22 -0.39
CA LEU A 352 -26.18 -2.13 1.05
C LEU A 352 -25.66 -3.45 1.67
N PHE A 353 -25.60 -4.55 0.91
CA PHE A 353 -25.25 -5.87 1.43
C PHE A 353 -23.78 -6.22 1.21
N HIS A 354 -23.14 -5.59 0.22
CA HIS A 354 -21.73 -5.80 -0.06
C HIS A 354 -20.85 -4.80 0.70
N VAL A 355 -19.75 -5.30 1.27
CA VAL A 355 -18.73 -4.47 1.92
C VAL A 355 -17.52 -4.30 1.01
N TYR A 356 -17.30 -5.24 0.09
CA TYR A 356 -16.13 -5.26 -0.79
C TYR A 356 -16.52 -5.41 -2.27
N THR A 357 -15.53 -5.26 -3.15
CA THR A 357 -15.68 -5.60 -4.58
C THR A 357 -15.86 -7.09 -4.81
N VAL A 358 -16.46 -7.45 -5.94
CA VAL A 358 -16.78 -8.85 -6.30
C VAL A 358 -15.53 -9.74 -6.27
N ASP A 359 -14.39 -9.27 -6.78
CA ASP A 359 -13.14 -10.03 -6.76
C ASP A 359 -12.65 -10.33 -5.34
N GLN A 360 -12.82 -9.40 -4.39
CA GLN A 360 -12.46 -9.64 -2.99
C GLN A 360 -13.43 -10.60 -2.31
N HIS A 361 -14.72 -10.50 -2.61
CA HIS A 361 -15.69 -11.47 -2.09
C HIS A 361 -15.34 -12.89 -2.53
N ILE A 362 -14.93 -13.10 -3.78
CA ILE A 362 -14.47 -14.43 -4.25
C ILE A 362 -13.22 -14.90 -3.50
N LEU A 363 -12.25 -14.02 -3.25
CA LEU A 363 -11.06 -14.37 -2.46
C LEU A 363 -11.41 -14.68 -1.00
N MET A 364 -12.42 -14.02 -0.43
CA MET A 364 -12.93 -14.32 0.91
C MET A 364 -13.65 -15.66 0.95
N VAL A 365 -14.42 -16.01 -0.09
CA VAL A 365 -15.02 -17.34 -0.24
C VAL A 365 -13.94 -18.40 -0.29
N LEU A 366 -12.88 -18.22 -1.11
CA LEU A 366 -11.74 -19.13 -1.16
C LEU A 366 -11.12 -19.30 0.23
N ARG A 367 -10.86 -18.20 0.95
CA ARG A 367 -10.34 -18.24 2.32
C ARG A 367 -11.26 -19.04 3.25
N ASN A 368 -12.57 -18.81 3.20
CA ASN A 368 -13.53 -19.47 4.07
C ASN A 368 -13.64 -20.97 3.77
N VAL A 369 -13.64 -21.37 2.51
CA VAL A 369 -13.61 -22.80 2.12
C VAL A 369 -12.33 -23.47 2.62
N ARG A 370 -11.19 -22.79 2.55
CA ARG A 370 -9.92 -23.32 3.08
C ARG A 370 -9.94 -23.55 4.59
N ARG A 371 -10.71 -22.77 5.36
CA ARG A 371 -10.84 -22.97 6.82
C ARG A 371 -11.47 -24.32 7.18
N PHE A 372 -12.20 -24.97 6.27
CA PHE A 372 -12.73 -26.32 6.50
C PHE A 372 -11.63 -27.38 6.61
N MET A 373 -10.42 -27.12 6.08
CA MET A 373 -9.26 -28.01 6.19
C MET A 373 -8.37 -27.71 7.40
N VAL A 374 -8.65 -26.62 8.14
CA VAL A 374 -7.84 -26.17 9.27
C VAL A 374 -8.47 -26.67 10.56
N VAL A 375 -7.74 -27.50 11.31
CA VAL A 375 -8.24 -28.21 12.50
C VAL A 375 -8.81 -27.23 13.53
N GLU A 376 -8.13 -26.11 13.74
CA GLU A 376 -8.52 -25.05 14.68
C GLU A 376 -9.89 -24.43 14.37
N HIS A 377 -10.33 -24.46 13.10
CA HIS A 377 -11.62 -23.91 12.66
C HIS A 377 -12.73 -24.96 12.51
N THR A 378 -12.44 -26.24 12.80
CA THR A 378 -13.43 -27.34 12.66
C THR A 378 -14.72 -27.07 13.40
N HIS A 379 -14.63 -26.46 14.59
CA HIS A 379 -15.77 -26.15 15.45
C HIS A 379 -16.76 -25.15 14.83
N GLU A 380 -16.34 -24.32 13.87
CA GLU A 380 -17.22 -23.36 13.20
C GLU A 380 -18.13 -24.03 12.18
N PHE A 381 -17.64 -25.06 11.48
CA PHE A 381 -18.39 -25.81 10.46
C PHE A 381 -18.04 -27.31 10.47
N PRO A 382 -18.50 -28.08 11.48
CA PRO A 382 -18.08 -29.47 11.67
C PRO A 382 -18.41 -30.39 10.50
N PHE A 383 -19.61 -30.23 9.91
CA PHE A 383 -20.05 -31.04 8.77
C PHE A 383 -19.21 -30.78 7.50
N CYS A 384 -18.97 -29.51 7.16
CA CYS A 384 -18.14 -29.15 6.01
C CYS A 384 -16.68 -29.61 6.18
N SER A 385 -16.14 -29.47 7.39
CA SER A 385 -14.78 -29.90 7.72
C SER A 385 -14.63 -31.42 7.64
N SER A 386 -15.64 -32.17 8.10
CA SER A 386 -15.70 -33.61 7.93
C SER A 386 -15.76 -34.01 6.45
N LEU A 387 -16.64 -33.40 5.65
CA LEU A 387 -16.75 -33.73 4.22
C LEU A 387 -15.44 -33.49 3.46
N ILE A 388 -14.80 -32.34 3.66
CA ILE A 388 -13.59 -32.00 2.91
C ILE A 388 -12.39 -32.86 3.32
N ALA A 389 -12.32 -33.29 4.59
CA ALA A 389 -11.27 -34.20 5.07
C ALA A 389 -11.36 -35.61 4.43
N HIS A 390 -12.53 -35.99 3.91
CA HIS A 390 -12.74 -37.27 3.21
C HIS A 390 -12.82 -37.10 1.68
N PHE A 391 -12.55 -35.89 1.16
CA PHE A 391 -12.59 -35.60 -0.27
C PHE A 391 -11.22 -35.94 -0.89
N GLU A 392 -11.16 -37.01 -1.69
CA GLU A 392 -9.95 -37.47 -2.39
C GLU A 392 -9.51 -36.56 -3.54
#